data_AF-A0A519YQL7-F1
#
_entry.id   AF-A0A519YQL7-F1
#
_cell.length_a   1.000
_cell.length_b   1.000
_cell.length_c   1.000
_cell.angle_alpha   90.00
_cell.angle_beta   90.00
_cell.angle_gamma   90.00
#
_symmetry.space_group_name_H-M   'P 1'
#
loop_
_entity.id
_entity.type
_entity.pdbx_description
1 polymer ?
#
loop_
_entity_poly.entity_id
_entity_poly.type
_entity_poly.pdbx_seq_one_letter_code
_entity_poly.pdbx_strand_id
1 'polypeptide(L)' 'RLSVAWGVHSVVNDRLRQVDEVCSTALEIAQAQGMAQRGDTLVITAGVPFGQLGSPNSLRIETLI' A
#
# COMPACT_ATOMS: atom_id res chain seq x y z
N ARG A 1 1.59 -13.72 -7.23
CA ARG A 1 2.36 -14.80 -6.57
C ARG A 1 3.28 -14.17 -5.53
N LEU A 2 2.91 -14.18 -4.25
CA LEU A 2 3.72 -13.67 -3.14
C LEU A 2 3.71 -14.60 -1.91
N SER A 3 3.00 -15.73 -1.98
CA SER A 3 2.78 -16.64 -0.83
C SER A 3 4.03 -17.33 -0.28
N VAL A 4 5.17 -17.25 -0.98
CA VAL A 4 6.47 -17.78 -0.55
C VAL A 4 7.52 -16.68 -0.33
N ALA A 5 7.10 -15.41 -0.44
CA ALA A 5 7.98 -14.28 -0.16
C ALA A 5 8.07 -14.07 1.36
N TRP A 6 9.29 -14.04 1.87
CA TRP A 6 9.53 -13.90 3.30
C TRP A 6 9.07 -12.52 3.81
N GLY A 7 8.33 -12.50 4.91
CA GLY A 7 7.86 -11.26 5.54
C GLY A 7 6.75 -10.53 4.77
N VAL A 8 6.13 -11.15 3.76
CA VAL A 8 5.07 -10.51 2.96
C VAL A 8 3.69 -11.00 3.39
N HIS A 9 2.82 -10.07 3.76
CA HIS A 9 1.39 -10.29 3.91
C HIS A 9 0.66 -9.72 2.67
N SER A 10 0.17 -10.60 1.80
CA SER A 10 -0.49 -10.18 0.55
C SER A 10 -2.00 -10.02 0.73
N VAL A 11 -2.53 -8.87 0.30
CA VAL A 11 -3.97 -8.59 0.27
C VAL A 11 -4.40 -8.36 -1.17
N VAL A 12 -5.60 -8.83 -1.53
CA VAL A 12 -6.22 -8.58 -2.83
C VAL A 12 -7.24 -7.46 -2.67
N ASN A 13 -7.15 -6.45 -3.53
CA ASN A 13 -8.08 -5.33 -3.60
C ASN A 13 -8.51 -5.09 -5.05
N ASP A 14 -9.52 -4.23 -5.21
CA ASP A 14 -9.93 -3.76 -6.52
C ASP A 14 -8.83 -2.92 -7.19
N ARG A 15 -8.92 -2.80 -8.52
CA ARG A 15 -7.94 -2.03 -9.30
C ARG A 15 -8.03 -0.55 -8.95
N LEU A 16 -7.00 -0.07 -8.26
CA LEU A 16 -6.78 1.35 -7.97
C LEU A 16 -6.24 2.09 -9.20
N ARG A 17 -6.59 3.39 -9.33
CA ARG A 17 -6.26 4.21 -10.50
C ARG A 17 -5.58 5.52 -10.15
N GLN A 18 -5.68 5.96 -8.91
CA GLN A 18 -5.06 7.19 -8.43
C GLN A 18 -4.14 6.92 -7.25
N VAL A 19 -3.12 7.75 -7.07
CA VAL A 19 -2.13 7.58 -5.99
C VAL A 19 -2.79 7.75 -4.63
N ASP A 20 -3.72 8.70 -4.51
CA ASP A 20 -4.39 8.96 -3.24
C ASP A 20 -5.31 7.80 -2.83
N GLU A 21 -5.91 7.10 -3.81
CA GLU A 21 -6.64 5.84 -3.56
C GLU A 21 -5.73 4.73 -3.01
N VAL A 22 -4.47 4.68 -3.46
CA VAL A 22 -3.46 3.73 -2.93
C VAL A 22 -3.16 4.04 -1.48
N CYS A 23 -2.96 5.31 -1.12
CA CYS A 23 -2.71 5.71 0.25
C CYS A 23 -3.88 5.37 1.17
N SER A 24 -5.11 5.75 0.80
CA SER A 24 -6.29 5.48 1.63
C SER A 24 -6.52 3.98 1.80
N THR A 25 -6.42 3.21 0.72
CA THR A 25 -6.62 1.75 0.77
C THR A 25 -5.56 1.05 1.62
N ALA A 26 -4.30 1.48 1.56
CA ALA A 26 -3.23 0.91 2.37
C ALA A 26 -3.44 1.14 3.87
N LEU A 27 -3.86 2.36 4.25
CA LEU A 27 -4.18 2.70 5.64
C LEU A 27 -5.37 1.87 6.16
N GLU A 28 -6.44 1.78 5.39
CA GLU A 28 -7.63 0.99 5.73
C GLU A 28 -7.30 -0.49 5.91
N ILE A 29 -6.54 -1.09 4.99
CA ILE A 29 -6.13 -2.50 5.08
C ILE A 29 -5.23 -2.74 6.30
N ALA A 30 -4.25 -1.86 6.54
CA ALA A 30 -3.32 -2.01 7.66
C ALA A 30 -4.06 -1.95 9.01
N GLN A 31 -5.05 -1.06 9.13
CA GLN A 31 -5.89 -0.98 10.32
C GLN A 31 -6.82 -2.19 10.45
N ALA A 32 -7.51 -2.57 9.37
CA ALA A 32 -8.49 -3.66 9.38
C ALA A 32 -7.85 -5.03 9.66
N GLN A 33 -6.61 -5.26 9.24
CA GLN A 33 -5.85 -6.48 9.50
C GLN A 33 -5.07 -6.43 10.83
N GLY A 34 -5.18 -5.34 11.60
CA GLY A 34 -4.48 -5.17 12.88
C GLY A 34 -2.97 -5.04 12.75
N MET A 35 -2.47 -4.64 11.57
CA MET A 35 -1.04 -4.46 11.28
C MET A 35 -0.53 -3.07 11.71
N ALA A 36 -1.42 -2.09 11.80
CA ALA A 36 -1.12 -0.73 12.24
C ALA A 36 -2.24 -0.18 13.13
N GLN A 37 -1.87 0.75 14.00
CA GLN A 37 -2.73 1.41 14.97
C GLN A 37 -2.72 2.91 14.75
N ARG A 38 -3.73 3.60 15.30
CA ARG A 38 -3.79 5.06 15.25
C ARG A 38 -2.51 5.66 15.87
N GLY A 39 -1.83 6.52 15.12
CA GLY A 39 -0.54 7.11 15.47
C GLY A 39 0.66 6.43 14.78
N ASP A 40 0.48 5.25 14.19
CA ASP A 40 1.55 4.59 13.44
C ASP A 40 1.80 5.24 12.08
N THR A 41 3.04 5.15 11.62
CA THR A 41 3.47 5.68 10.31
C THR A 41 3.67 4.54 9.33
N LEU A 42 3.11 4.69 8.13
CA LEU A 42 3.23 3.75 7.03
C LEU A 42 4.09 4.35 5.92
N VAL A 43 4.97 3.52 5.36
CA VAL A 43 5.70 3.83 4.13
C VAL A 43 5.02 3.09 2.98
N ILE A 44 4.54 3.85 2.00
CA ILE A 44 3.74 3.34 0.90
C ILE A 44 4.52 3.56 -0.40
N THR A 45 4.69 2.50 -1.19
CA THR A 45 5.38 2.57 -2.49
C THR A 45 4.46 2.13 -3.61
N ALA A 46 4.46 2.89 -4.72
CA ALA A 46 3.65 2.58 -5.89
C ALA A 46 4.38 2.99 -7.19
N GLY A 47 4.04 2.33 -8.29
CA GLY A 47 4.47 2.73 -9.63
C GLY A 47 3.40 3.61 -10.27
N VAL A 48 3.77 4.85 -10.62
CA VAL A 48 2.87 5.84 -11.23
C VAL A 48 3.47 6.36 -12.53
N PRO A 49 2.70 6.56 -13.61
CA PRO A 49 1.30 6.21 -13.78
C PRO A 49 1.08 4.68 -13.85
N PHE A 50 -0.07 4.23 -13.37
CA PHE A 50 -0.40 2.81 -13.31
C PHE A 50 -0.44 2.18 -14.71
N GLY A 51 0.10 0.97 -14.85
CA GLY A 51 0.06 0.21 -16.10
C GLY A 51 1.14 0.56 -17.13
N GLN A 52 2.06 1.48 -16.82
CA GLN A 52 3.28 1.69 -17.61
C GLN A 52 4.45 0.89 -17.01
N LEU A 53 5.23 0.25 -17.89
CA LEU A 53 6.39 -0.56 -17.50
C LEU A 53 7.51 0.35 -16.93
N GLY A 54 7.90 0.12 -15.68
CA GLY A 54 8.96 0.85 -14.97
C GLY A 54 9.07 0.42 -13.49
N SER A 55 10.13 0.84 -12.79
CA SER A 55 10.26 0.65 -11.33
C SER A 55 9.20 1.46 -10.58
N PRO A 56 8.82 1.08 -9.34
CA PRO A 56 8.06 1.95 -8.45
C PRO A 56 8.79 3.28 -8.32
N ASN A 57 8.16 4.37 -8.76
CA ASN A 57 8.74 5.71 -8.79
C ASN A 57 8.06 6.66 -7.80
N SER A 58 7.21 6.13 -6.92
CA SER A 58 6.62 6.90 -5.82
C SER A 58 6.83 6.21 -4.47
N LEU A 59 7.22 7.02 -3.49
CA LEU A 59 7.29 6.68 -2.08
C LEU A 59 6.53 7.77 -1.33
N ARG A 60 5.63 7.37 -0.44
CA ARG A 60 4.85 8.26 0.42
C ARG A 60 4.95 7.80 1.86
N ILE A 61 4.84 8.76 2.77
CA ILE A 61 4.85 8.54 4.21
C ILE A 61 3.53 9.10 4.71
N GLU A 62 2.71 8.23 5.30
CA GLU A 62 1.39 8.59 5.82
C GLU A 62 1.31 8.19 7.29
N THR A 63 0.56 8.95 8.09
CA THR A 63 0.26 8.61 9.48
C THR A 63 -1.18 8.15 9.59
N LEU A 64 -1.39 6.99 10.21
CA LEU A 64 -2.72 6.47 10.46
C LEU A 64 -3.40 7.31 11.55
N ILE A 65 -4.34 8.16 11.12
CA ILE A 65 -5.01 9.13 11.98
C ILE A 65 -6.33 8.65 12.55
#